data_AF-A0A6J1VX98-F1
#
_entry.id   AF-A0A6J1VX98-F1
#
_cell.length_a   1.000
_cell.length_b   1.000
_cell.length_c   1.000
_cell.angle_alpha   90.00
_cell.angle_beta   90.00
_cell.angle_gamma   90.00
#
_symmetry.space_group_name_H-M   'P 1'
#
loop_
_entity.id
_entity.type
_entity.pdbx_description
1 polymer ?
#
loop_
_entity_poly.entity_id
_entity_poly.type
_entity_poly.pdbx_seq_one_letter_code
_entity_poly.pdbx_strand_id
1 'polypeptide(L)'
;MEFLSTKNKFIPNYKCNDQTNTVAIIGGPRSRTCLNMATSLCNYKFPQITYGSAPLMNDEIAALFVKWMFPVEMHQFKGILYLLLHFGWTWVGKVCFVEEDKERFIQNSLSMFTEKGICFDFIESIPQIMYGNEVGEMVDEADKLYKVIMRSTVIAVILNAEITGLVALRLMIYALDSDAIPKQRSTKIWIMTAQMEFTSLLVQRELPIDFLHGALSFAIRSKELTGFQEFIQKRNPNLENEDGFIRDFWKDAFECSFSSDIRDGNSERTCTGKEKVETLSQSIFEMSMTGHSYSIYNAVYAVAHALRQLYSSKIKYGQRVDKRKWKLFFQSQCYQVIC
;
A
#
# COMPACT_ATOMS: atom_id res chain seq x y z
N MET A 1 -4.21 -19.24 -0.19
CA MET A 1 -3.83 -20.27 0.82
C MET A 1 -3.16 -21.51 0.23
N GLU A 2 -2.90 -21.59 -1.09
CA GLU A 2 -2.23 -22.76 -1.72
C GLU A 2 -0.82 -23.07 -1.17
N PHE A 3 -0.22 -22.13 -0.42
CA PHE A 3 1.05 -22.32 0.28
C PHE A 3 0.92 -23.05 1.63
N LEU A 4 -0.23 -22.97 2.32
CA LEU A 4 -0.48 -23.69 3.60
C LEU A 4 -1.31 -24.96 3.41
N SER A 5 -1.97 -25.11 2.26
CA SER A 5 -2.86 -26.24 1.98
C SER A 5 -3.03 -26.46 0.48
N THR A 6 -3.32 -27.69 0.05
CA THR A 6 -3.53 -28.02 -1.36
C THR A 6 -4.84 -27.43 -1.89
N LYS A 7 -4.86 -27.01 -3.17
CA LYS A 7 -6.08 -26.55 -3.84
C LYS A 7 -7.19 -27.60 -3.69
N ASN A 8 -8.39 -27.18 -3.27
CA ASN A 8 -9.57 -28.02 -3.01
C ASN A 8 -9.57 -28.92 -1.76
N LYS A 9 -8.56 -28.83 -0.88
CA LYS A 9 -8.61 -29.46 0.46
C LYS A 9 -8.19 -28.44 1.49
N PHE A 10 -9.09 -28.05 2.40
CA PHE A 10 -8.75 -27.13 3.50
C PHE A 10 -8.23 -27.93 4.70
N ILE A 11 -7.14 -28.68 4.49
CA ILE A 11 -6.45 -29.36 5.59
C ILE A 11 -5.20 -28.52 5.87
N PRO A 12 -5.18 -27.71 6.94
CA PRO A 12 -4.00 -26.94 7.30
C PRO A 12 -2.79 -27.87 7.35
N ASN A 13 -1.68 -27.47 6.72
CA ASN A 13 -0.41 -28.20 6.75
C ASN A 13 -0.36 -29.51 5.94
N TYR A 14 -1.32 -29.74 5.03
CA TYR A 14 -1.33 -30.91 4.14
C TYR A 14 -1.03 -30.50 2.69
N LYS A 15 0.22 -30.76 2.27
CA LYS A 15 0.70 -30.50 0.91
C LYS A 15 1.59 -31.66 0.43
N CYS A 16 0.99 -32.77 -0.02
CA CYS A 16 1.72 -33.89 -0.66
C CYS A 16 1.96 -33.67 -2.18
N ASN A 17 1.99 -32.42 -2.66
CA ASN A 17 2.33 -32.10 -4.06
C ASN A 17 3.70 -31.39 -4.12
N ASP A 18 4.69 -32.07 -4.71
CA ASP A 18 6.11 -31.69 -4.83
C ASP A 18 6.42 -30.44 -5.68
N GLN A 19 5.43 -29.66 -6.09
CA GLN A 19 5.64 -28.72 -7.20
C GLN A 19 6.19 -27.34 -6.80
N THR A 20 6.07 -26.88 -5.55
CA THR A 20 6.59 -25.55 -5.15
C THR A 20 6.99 -25.46 -3.67
N ASN A 21 8.30 -25.23 -3.44
CA ASN A 21 8.85 -24.85 -2.14
C ASN A 21 8.93 -23.33 -2.03
N THR A 22 7.97 -22.72 -1.36
CA THR A 22 7.99 -21.28 -1.06
C THR A 22 9.14 -20.98 -0.10
N VAL A 23 10.01 -20.03 -0.46
CA VAL A 23 11.20 -19.67 0.33
C VAL A 23 11.07 -18.34 1.06
N ALA A 24 10.21 -17.45 0.56
CA ALA A 24 9.90 -16.15 1.16
C ALA A 24 8.55 -15.66 0.63
N ILE A 25 7.90 -14.76 1.36
CA ILE A 25 6.65 -14.13 0.98
C ILE A 25 6.86 -12.63 0.88
N ILE A 26 6.48 -12.03 -0.24
CA ILE A 26 6.49 -10.58 -0.42
C ILE A 26 5.05 -10.10 -0.23
N GLY A 27 4.84 -9.21 0.73
CA GLY A 27 3.51 -8.79 1.17
C GLY A 27 3.38 -7.27 1.26
N GLY A 28 2.16 -6.77 1.21
CA GLY A 28 1.91 -5.33 1.19
C GLY A 28 0.61 -4.99 0.48
N PRO A 29 0.30 -3.71 0.34
CA PRO A 29 1.03 -2.57 0.91
C PRO A 29 0.55 -2.18 2.31
N ARG A 30 -0.63 -2.68 2.74
CA ARG A 30 -1.26 -2.31 4.01
C ARG A 30 -0.56 -2.93 5.21
N SER A 31 -0.25 -2.09 6.20
CA SER A 31 0.42 -2.50 7.45
C SER A 31 -0.35 -3.57 8.22
N ARG A 32 -1.68 -3.41 8.37
CA ARG A 32 -2.55 -4.35 9.09
C ARG A 32 -2.62 -5.72 8.42
N THR A 33 -2.73 -5.76 7.09
CA THR A 33 -2.68 -7.02 6.33
C THR A 33 -1.33 -7.71 6.52
N CYS A 34 -0.23 -6.96 6.45
CA CYS A 34 1.10 -7.50 6.67
C CYS A 34 1.28 -8.05 8.09
N LEU A 35 0.73 -7.39 9.11
CA LEU A 35 0.77 -7.86 10.49
C LEU A 35 0.02 -9.20 10.64
N ASN A 36 -1.20 -9.29 10.12
CA ASN A 36 -2.00 -10.52 10.17
C ASN A 36 -1.31 -11.69 9.45
N MET A 37 -0.69 -11.40 8.30
CA MET A 37 0.13 -12.38 7.58
C MET A 37 1.32 -12.83 8.43
N ALA A 38 2.03 -11.89 9.04
CA ALA A 38 3.22 -12.19 9.83
C ALA A 38 2.94 -13.07 11.04
N THR A 39 1.86 -12.80 11.79
CA THR A 39 1.42 -13.64 12.91
C THR A 39 1.10 -15.06 12.47
N SER A 40 0.60 -15.24 11.26
CA SER A 40 0.33 -16.57 10.71
C SER A 40 1.62 -17.25 10.25
N LEU A 41 2.49 -16.52 9.54
CA LEU A 41 3.68 -17.04 8.88
C LEU A 41 4.85 -17.30 9.84
N CYS A 42 4.94 -16.57 10.95
CA CYS A 42 5.99 -16.77 11.95
C CYS A 42 5.92 -18.17 12.57
N ASN A 43 4.71 -18.71 12.77
CA ASN A 43 4.49 -20.09 13.25
C ASN A 43 5.09 -21.14 12.30
N TYR A 44 5.17 -20.83 11.01
CA TYR A 44 5.77 -21.69 9.98
C TYR A 44 7.20 -21.29 9.61
N LYS A 45 7.77 -20.26 10.27
CA LYS A 45 9.12 -19.73 10.03
C LYS A 45 9.33 -19.24 8.59
N PHE A 46 8.27 -18.80 7.91
CA PHE A 46 8.40 -18.20 6.58
C PHE A 46 8.85 -16.74 6.71
N PRO A 47 9.96 -16.34 6.06
CA PRO A 47 10.36 -14.94 6.04
C PRO A 47 9.37 -14.14 5.18
N GLN A 48 8.88 -13.04 5.74
CA GLN A 48 8.01 -12.08 5.07
C GLN A 48 8.79 -10.80 4.80
N ILE A 49 8.73 -10.30 3.56
CA ILE A 49 9.31 -9.02 3.17
C ILE A 49 8.17 -8.11 2.74
N THR A 50 7.95 -7.04 3.48
CA THR A 50 6.89 -6.09 3.18
C THR A 50 7.39 -4.96 2.28
N TYR A 51 6.62 -4.62 1.25
CA TYR A 51 6.95 -3.52 0.35
C TYR A 51 6.18 -2.23 0.65
N GLY A 52 5.31 -2.22 1.66
CA GLY A 52 4.61 -1.02 2.18
C GLY A 52 4.99 -0.73 3.63
N SER A 53 4.13 0.03 4.34
CA SER A 53 4.35 0.48 5.73
C SER A 53 4.86 -0.63 6.65
N ALA A 54 5.86 -0.31 7.46
CA ALA A 54 6.38 -1.22 8.48
C ALA A 54 5.25 -1.59 9.46
N PRO A 55 4.95 -2.89 9.65
CA PRO A 55 3.93 -3.30 10.60
C PRO A 55 4.44 -3.09 12.03
N LEU A 56 3.57 -2.60 12.91
CA LEU A 56 3.86 -2.57 14.35
C LEU A 56 3.69 -3.97 14.92
N MET A 57 4.78 -4.54 15.38
CA MET A 57 4.82 -5.88 15.94
C MET A 57 5.17 -5.79 17.42
N ASN A 58 4.28 -6.27 18.27
CA ASN A 58 4.56 -6.48 19.69
C ASN A 58 5.20 -7.84 19.95
N ASP A 59 5.03 -8.79 19.01
CA ASP A 59 5.61 -10.13 19.09
C ASP A 59 7.05 -10.11 18.56
N GLU A 60 8.00 -10.24 19.48
CA GLU A 60 9.44 -10.28 19.17
C GLU A 60 9.81 -11.44 18.23
N ILE A 61 9.12 -12.57 18.33
CA ILE A 61 9.37 -13.75 17.48
C ILE A 61 8.89 -13.46 16.06
N ALA A 62 7.68 -12.91 15.91
CA ALA A 62 7.16 -12.52 14.59
C ALA A 62 8.05 -11.47 13.92
N ALA A 63 8.57 -10.50 14.70
CA ALA A 63 9.46 -9.45 14.21
C ALA A 63 10.79 -9.98 13.63
N LEU A 64 11.25 -11.17 14.07
CA LEU A 64 12.45 -11.81 13.49
C LEU A 64 12.25 -12.19 12.02
N PHE A 65 11.05 -12.64 11.66
CA PHE A 65 10.73 -13.15 10.33
C PHE A 65 10.23 -12.07 9.37
N VAL A 66 9.99 -10.85 9.85
CA VAL A 66 9.51 -9.76 9.01
C VAL A 66 10.60 -8.73 8.75
N LYS A 67 10.73 -8.35 7.49
CA LYS A 67 11.56 -7.25 7.01
C LYS A 67 10.71 -6.34 6.14
N TRP A 68 11.06 -5.08 6.03
CA TRP A 68 10.28 -4.09 5.28
C TRP A 68 11.21 -3.23 4.43
N MET A 69 10.70 -2.80 3.27
CA MET A 69 11.44 -1.95 2.32
C MET A 69 11.14 -0.46 2.51
N PHE A 70 9.98 -0.12 3.08
CA PHE A 70 9.61 1.27 3.37
C PHE A 70 10.37 1.82 4.58
N PRO A 71 10.77 3.10 4.59
CA PRO A 71 11.34 3.73 5.78
C PRO A 71 10.37 3.72 6.97
N VAL A 72 10.92 3.61 8.19
CA VAL A 72 10.13 3.76 9.42
C VAL A 72 9.49 5.15 9.46
N GLU A 73 8.21 5.20 9.82
CA GLU A 73 7.37 6.40 9.78
C GLU A 73 7.96 7.60 10.54
N MET A 74 8.68 7.35 11.64
CA MET A 74 9.33 8.40 12.44
C MET A 74 10.28 9.28 11.61
N HIS A 75 10.97 8.72 10.61
CA HIS A 75 11.83 9.52 9.73
C HIS A 75 11.03 10.51 8.87
N GLN A 76 9.83 10.11 8.44
CA GLN A 76 8.95 10.97 7.68
C GLN A 76 8.39 12.08 8.56
N PHE A 77 7.96 11.78 9.79
CA PHE A 77 7.50 12.82 10.73
C PHE A 77 8.61 13.82 11.10
N LYS A 78 9.86 13.37 11.25
CA LYS A 78 11.00 14.29 11.40
C LYS A 78 11.17 15.21 10.18
N GLY A 79 11.05 14.65 8.98
CA GLY A 79 11.08 15.43 7.73
C GLY A 79 9.95 16.47 7.68
N ILE A 80 8.72 16.06 8.00
CA ILE A 80 7.56 16.96 8.04
C ILE A 80 7.78 18.05 9.08
N LEU A 81 8.26 17.72 10.28
CA LEU A 81 8.58 18.70 11.31
C LEU A 81 9.57 19.76 10.81
N TYR A 82 10.67 19.36 10.19
CA TYR A 82 11.63 20.31 9.62
C TYR A 82 11.03 21.17 8.51
N LEU A 83 10.14 20.60 7.70
CA LEU A 83 9.41 21.33 6.67
C LEU A 83 8.48 22.37 7.27
N LEU A 84 7.71 22.03 8.30
CA LEU A 84 6.86 22.98 9.03
C LEU A 84 7.68 24.13 9.63
N LEU A 85 8.80 23.80 10.27
CA LEU A 85 9.71 24.79 10.86
C LEU A 85 10.33 25.71 9.79
N HIS A 86 10.67 25.17 8.63
CA HIS A 86 11.23 25.94 7.52
C HIS A 86 10.25 27.00 7.00
N PHE A 87 8.97 26.64 6.86
CA PHE A 87 7.92 27.56 6.42
C PHE A 87 7.29 28.38 7.56
N GLY A 88 7.73 28.17 8.80
CA GLY A 88 7.17 28.85 9.97
C GLY A 88 5.71 28.47 10.28
N TRP A 89 5.24 27.31 9.82
CA TRP A 89 3.89 26.83 10.08
C TRP A 89 3.80 26.21 11.47
N THR A 90 3.38 26.99 12.45
CA THR A 90 3.25 26.57 13.86
C THR A 90 1.84 26.13 14.24
N TRP A 91 0.83 26.43 13.43
CA TRP A 91 -0.58 26.04 13.64
C TRP A 91 -1.05 25.16 12.47
N VAL A 92 -1.21 23.86 12.71
CA VAL A 92 -1.44 22.87 11.65
C VAL A 92 -2.61 21.94 11.96
N GLY A 93 -3.14 21.28 10.93
CA GLY A 93 -4.09 20.18 11.08
C GLY A 93 -3.43 18.83 10.82
N LYS A 94 -4.01 17.75 11.34
CA LYS A 94 -3.64 16.38 10.95
C LYS A 94 -4.87 15.54 10.67
N VAL A 95 -4.81 14.80 9.57
CA VAL A 95 -5.80 13.80 9.18
C VAL A 95 -5.11 12.44 9.03
N CYS A 96 -5.64 11.43 9.72
CA CYS A 96 -5.15 10.05 9.72
C CYS A 96 -6.14 9.15 8.96
N PHE A 97 -5.68 8.00 8.48
CA PHE A 97 -6.58 7.06 7.80
C PHE A 97 -7.58 6.44 8.78
N VAL A 98 -7.08 5.87 9.87
CA VAL A 98 -7.85 5.13 10.89
C VAL A 98 -7.57 5.66 12.28
N GLU A 99 -8.45 5.35 13.24
CA GLU A 99 -8.31 5.80 14.62
C GLU A 99 -7.01 5.27 15.26
N GLU A 100 -6.58 4.05 14.95
CA GLU A 100 -5.34 3.49 15.50
C GLU A 100 -4.08 4.26 15.04
N ASP A 101 -4.11 4.90 13.85
CA ASP A 101 -3.01 5.74 13.37
C ASP A 101 -3.02 7.11 14.07
N LYS A 102 -4.22 7.63 14.40
CA LYS A 102 -4.39 8.85 15.21
C LYS A 102 -3.86 8.63 16.63
N GLU A 103 -4.29 7.56 17.30
CA GLU A 103 -3.82 7.19 18.64
C GLU A 103 -2.30 7.03 18.67
N ARG A 104 -1.74 6.31 17.70
CA ARG A 104 -0.29 6.10 17.58
C ARG A 104 0.46 7.40 17.39
N PHE A 105 -0.04 8.31 16.56
CA PHE A 105 0.60 9.60 16.38
C PHE A 105 0.61 10.40 17.70
N ILE A 106 -0.51 10.43 18.41
CA ILE A 106 -0.65 11.10 19.70
C ILE A 106 0.34 10.52 20.72
N GLN A 107 0.46 9.20 20.79
CA GLN A 107 1.35 8.52 21.76
C GLN A 107 2.84 8.69 21.42
N ASN A 108 3.21 8.52 20.15
CA ASN A 108 4.61 8.30 19.77
C ASN A 108 5.27 9.49 19.08
N SER A 109 4.51 10.47 18.60
CA SER A 109 5.05 11.51 17.71
C SER A 109 4.58 12.93 18.03
N LEU A 110 3.41 13.11 18.65
CA LEU A 110 2.88 14.44 18.97
C LEU A 110 3.85 15.29 19.80
N SER A 111 4.49 14.69 20.81
CA SER A 111 5.48 15.39 21.66
C SER A 111 6.62 16.01 20.86
N MET A 112 7.12 15.30 19.84
CA MET A 112 8.20 15.78 18.98
C MET A 112 7.84 17.08 18.26
N PHE A 113 6.56 17.28 17.92
CA PHE A 113 6.07 18.51 17.29
C PHE A 113 5.82 19.61 18.32
N THR A 114 5.16 19.28 19.43
CA THR A 114 4.80 20.27 20.46
C THR A 114 6.03 20.83 21.18
N GLU A 115 7.05 20.00 21.43
CA GLU A 115 8.34 20.43 21.99
C GLU A 115 9.09 21.42 21.08
N LYS A 116 8.75 21.47 19.79
CA LYS A 116 9.30 22.41 18.81
C LYS A 116 8.35 23.58 18.50
N GLY A 117 7.29 23.74 19.29
CA GLY A 117 6.35 24.87 19.17
C GLY A 117 5.33 24.71 18.04
N ILE A 118 5.09 23.48 17.56
CA ILE A 118 4.02 23.17 16.61
C ILE A 118 2.78 22.74 17.38
N CYS A 119 1.65 23.39 17.12
CA CYS A 119 0.36 23.08 17.70
C CYS A 119 -0.61 22.55 16.63
N PHE A 120 -1.51 21.67 17.06
CA PHE A 120 -2.53 21.06 16.20
C PHE A 120 -3.90 21.63 16.55
N ASP A 121 -4.59 22.23 15.57
CA ASP A 121 -5.99 22.66 15.73
C ASP A 121 -6.94 21.46 15.80
N PHE A 122 -6.62 20.44 15.02
CA PHE A 122 -7.32 19.17 15.01
C PHE A 122 -6.37 18.02 14.65
N ILE A 123 -6.69 16.84 15.21
CA ILE A 123 -6.08 15.57 14.85
C ILE A 123 -7.24 14.58 14.70
N GLU A 124 -7.65 14.31 13.47
CA GLU A 124 -8.82 13.47 13.20
C GLU A 124 -8.50 12.31 12.27
N SER A 125 -9.38 11.32 12.24
CA SER A 125 -9.33 10.15 11.37
C SER A 125 -10.43 10.22 10.31
N ILE A 126 -10.17 9.67 9.12
CA ILE A 126 -11.16 9.57 8.06
C ILE A 126 -12.18 8.49 8.43
N PRO A 127 -13.50 8.77 8.40
CA PRO A 127 -14.52 7.76 8.67
C PRO A 127 -14.37 6.60 7.70
N GLN A 128 -14.33 5.39 8.24
CA GLN A 128 -14.17 4.19 7.43
C GLN A 128 -15.48 3.84 6.74
N ILE A 129 -15.39 3.40 5.48
CA ILE A 129 -16.54 2.85 4.76
C ILE A 129 -16.87 1.50 5.41
N MET A 130 -17.79 1.50 6.37
CA MET A 130 -18.28 0.26 6.97
C MET A 130 -19.28 -0.41 6.02
N TYR A 131 -19.11 -1.72 5.81
CA TYR A 131 -20.07 -2.52 5.05
C TYR A 131 -21.34 -2.72 5.89
N GLY A 132 -22.44 -2.06 5.52
CA GLY A 132 -23.73 -2.17 6.23
C GLY A 132 -24.74 -1.08 5.87
N ASN A 133 -25.86 -1.05 6.60
CA ASN A 133 -26.97 -0.09 6.41
C ASN A 133 -26.75 1.28 7.11
N GLU A 134 -25.55 1.55 7.64
CA GLU A 134 -25.20 2.76 8.41
C GLU A 134 -24.64 3.88 7.52
N VAL A 135 -25.15 4.00 6.28
CA VAL A 135 -24.71 5.02 5.31
C VAL A 135 -24.95 6.43 5.86
N GLY A 136 -26.05 6.64 6.60
CA GLY A 136 -26.36 7.93 7.20
C GLY A 136 -25.34 8.37 8.24
N GLU A 137 -24.91 7.46 9.12
CA GLU A 137 -23.91 7.76 10.17
C GLU A 137 -22.55 8.08 9.55
N MET A 138 -22.14 7.33 8.52
CA MET A 138 -20.92 7.61 7.77
C MET A 138 -20.94 8.99 7.11
N VAL A 139 -22.08 9.39 6.52
CA VAL A 139 -22.25 10.72 5.92
C VAL A 139 -22.17 11.81 6.98
N ASP A 140 -22.80 11.62 8.13
CA ASP A 140 -22.76 12.57 9.24
C ASP A 140 -21.33 12.73 9.82
N GLU A 141 -20.57 11.63 9.94
CA GLU A 141 -19.17 11.67 10.35
C GLU A 141 -18.27 12.36 9.32
N ALA A 142 -18.49 12.09 8.03
CA ALA A 142 -17.80 12.76 6.94
C ALA A 142 -18.08 14.26 6.92
N ASP A 143 -19.34 14.67 7.11
CA ASP A 143 -19.75 16.08 7.23
C ASP A 143 -19.10 16.78 8.42
N LYS A 144 -19.06 16.11 9.60
CA LYS A 144 -18.35 16.63 10.77
C LYS A 144 -16.87 16.84 10.48
N LEU A 145 -16.19 15.83 9.93
CA LEU A 145 -14.76 15.92 9.59
C LEU A 145 -14.49 17.02 8.57
N TYR A 146 -15.28 17.07 7.50
CA TYR A 146 -15.19 18.11 6.48
C TYR A 146 -15.33 19.51 7.10
N LYS A 147 -16.31 19.72 7.99
CA LYS A 147 -16.49 20.99 8.69
C LYS A 147 -15.32 21.32 9.60
N VAL A 148 -14.74 20.35 10.32
CA VAL A 148 -13.54 20.55 11.15
C VAL A 148 -12.38 21.03 10.28
N ILE A 149 -12.08 20.34 9.18
CA ILE A 149 -10.96 20.67 8.28
C ILE A 149 -11.18 22.03 7.62
N MET A 150 -12.34 22.23 6.98
CA MET A 150 -12.57 23.37 6.10
C MET A 150 -12.94 24.66 6.84
N ARG A 151 -13.50 24.59 8.07
CA ARG A 151 -13.74 25.80 8.88
C ARG A 151 -12.52 26.25 9.67
N SER A 152 -11.57 25.34 9.91
CA SER A 152 -10.32 25.65 10.59
C SER A 152 -9.52 26.73 9.83
N THR A 153 -8.77 27.53 10.59
CA THR A 153 -7.86 28.56 10.06
C THR A 153 -6.50 27.99 9.64
N VAL A 154 -6.23 26.71 9.89
CA VAL A 154 -4.98 26.06 9.46
C VAL A 154 -4.85 26.11 7.95
N ILE A 155 -3.63 26.37 7.48
CA ILE A 155 -3.28 26.31 6.06
C ILE A 155 -2.63 24.96 5.74
N ALA A 156 -1.71 24.52 6.60
CA ALA A 156 -0.99 23.26 6.45
C ALA A 156 -1.75 22.10 7.15
N VAL A 157 -2.05 21.04 6.39
CA VAL A 157 -2.71 19.82 6.90
C VAL A 157 -1.85 18.61 6.59
N ILE A 158 -1.38 17.92 7.63
CA ILE A 158 -0.63 16.66 7.48
C ILE A 158 -1.62 15.54 7.19
N LEU A 159 -1.49 14.88 6.04
CA LEU A 159 -2.28 13.72 5.67
C LEU A 159 -1.42 12.46 5.72
N ASN A 160 -1.84 11.49 6.53
CA ASN A 160 -1.25 10.15 6.56
C ASN A 160 -2.34 9.12 6.29
N ALA A 161 -2.44 8.65 5.04
CA ALA A 161 -3.67 8.03 4.55
C ALA A 161 -3.54 6.79 3.63
N GLU A 162 -2.71 5.76 3.89
CA GLU A 162 -2.45 4.56 3.01
C GLU A 162 -2.92 4.68 1.51
N ILE A 163 -3.43 3.64 0.86
CA ILE A 163 -3.86 3.74 -0.57
C ILE A 163 -5.32 4.21 -0.67
N THR A 164 -6.18 3.71 0.22
CA THR A 164 -7.63 3.96 0.18
C THR A 164 -8.04 5.28 0.83
N GLY A 165 -7.16 5.93 1.59
CA GLY A 165 -7.52 7.15 2.30
C GLY A 165 -7.69 8.35 1.39
N LEU A 166 -6.87 8.47 0.34
CA LEU A 166 -7.03 9.53 -0.66
C LEU A 166 -8.37 9.39 -1.41
N VAL A 167 -8.80 8.15 -1.67
CA VAL A 167 -10.08 7.87 -2.30
C VAL A 167 -11.23 8.45 -1.46
N ALA A 168 -11.28 8.08 -0.18
CA ALA A 168 -12.31 8.55 0.74
C ALA A 168 -12.27 10.08 0.92
N LEU A 169 -11.08 10.66 1.05
CA LEU A 169 -10.90 12.10 1.19
C LEU A 169 -11.42 12.87 -0.04
N ARG A 170 -11.10 12.42 -1.25
CA ARG A 170 -11.54 13.09 -2.49
C ARG A 170 -13.05 13.01 -2.67
N LEU A 171 -13.66 11.87 -2.35
CA LEU A 171 -15.12 11.72 -2.37
C LEU A 171 -15.79 12.63 -1.34
N MET A 172 -15.25 12.70 -0.13
CA MET A 172 -15.74 13.57 0.93
C MET A 172 -15.70 15.04 0.53
N ILE A 173 -14.55 15.52 0.05
CA ILE A 173 -14.38 16.92 -0.36
C ILE A 173 -15.33 17.26 -1.50
N TYR A 174 -15.46 16.39 -2.51
CA TYR A 174 -16.37 16.63 -3.64
C TYR A 174 -17.85 16.64 -3.22
N ALA A 175 -18.27 15.67 -2.42
CA ALA A 175 -19.69 15.50 -2.07
C ALA A 175 -20.19 16.56 -1.07
N LEU A 176 -19.29 17.10 -0.23
CA LEU A 176 -19.62 18.05 0.82
C LEU A 176 -19.15 19.47 0.50
N ASP A 177 -18.58 19.70 -0.68
CA ASP A 177 -18.16 21.04 -1.10
C ASP A 177 -19.35 21.99 -1.03
N SER A 178 -19.14 23.14 -0.40
CA SER A 178 -20.22 24.05 -0.04
C SER A 178 -19.77 25.49 -0.13
N ASP A 179 -20.50 26.28 -0.91
CA ASP A 179 -20.30 27.74 -1.04
C ASP A 179 -20.47 28.50 0.29
N ALA A 180 -21.02 27.86 1.33
CA ALA A 180 -21.14 28.43 2.66
C ALA A 180 -19.78 28.61 3.38
N ILE A 181 -18.74 27.88 2.97
CA ILE A 181 -17.39 28.01 3.51
C ILE A 181 -16.59 28.97 2.61
N PRO A 182 -16.05 30.09 3.15
CA PRO A 182 -15.24 31.00 2.35
C PRO A 182 -14.05 30.27 1.69
N LYS A 183 -13.82 30.50 0.39
CA LYS A 183 -12.73 29.84 -0.37
C LYS A 183 -11.34 29.98 0.26
N GLN A 184 -11.10 31.11 0.93
CA GLN A 184 -9.86 31.35 1.69
C GLN A 184 -9.66 30.33 2.83
N ARG A 185 -10.75 29.88 3.46
CA ARG A 185 -10.69 28.87 4.54
C ARG A 185 -10.67 27.44 4.00
N SER A 186 -11.29 27.17 2.85
CA SER A 186 -11.28 25.82 2.25
C SER A 186 -9.97 25.46 1.53
N THR A 187 -9.13 26.45 1.20
CA THR A 187 -7.82 26.20 0.57
C THR A 187 -6.82 25.67 1.60
N LYS A 188 -6.39 24.41 1.44
CA LYS A 188 -5.41 23.73 2.32
C LYS A 188 -4.18 23.30 1.53
N ILE A 189 -3.00 23.40 2.16
CA ILE A 189 -1.76 22.78 1.69
C ILE A 189 -1.65 21.41 2.36
N TRP A 190 -1.84 20.36 1.58
CA TRP A 190 -1.73 18.99 2.04
C TRP A 190 -0.27 18.55 2.11
N ILE A 191 0.18 18.09 3.27
CA ILE A 191 1.51 17.52 3.49
C ILE A 191 1.36 16.01 3.65
N MET A 192 1.76 15.26 2.64
CA MET A 192 1.50 13.84 2.51
C MET A 192 2.71 12.97 2.84
N THR A 193 2.47 11.81 3.45
CA THR A 193 3.48 10.78 3.69
C THR A 193 3.77 9.98 2.42
N ALA A 194 4.93 9.33 2.36
CA ALA A 194 5.42 8.58 1.20
C ALA A 194 4.62 7.32 0.86
N GLN A 195 3.67 6.96 1.72
CA GLN A 195 2.71 5.89 1.51
C GLN A 195 1.61 6.26 0.52
N MET A 196 1.42 7.54 0.20
CA MET A 196 0.28 7.97 -0.61
C MET A 196 0.37 7.44 -2.04
N GLU A 197 -0.79 7.10 -2.58
CA GLU A 197 -0.97 6.71 -3.97
C GLU A 197 -2.05 7.61 -4.60
N PHE A 198 -1.75 8.10 -5.80
CA PHE A 198 -2.59 9.07 -6.51
C PHE A 198 -3.46 8.43 -7.60
N THR A 199 -3.44 7.10 -7.69
CA THR A 199 -4.23 6.33 -8.64
C THR A 199 -5.72 6.50 -8.34
N SER A 200 -6.49 6.87 -9.36
CA SER A 200 -7.92 7.15 -9.32
C SER A 200 -8.71 5.91 -9.72
N LEU A 201 -9.64 5.51 -8.86
CA LEU A 201 -10.66 4.51 -9.21
C LEU A 201 -11.62 5.11 -10.26
N LEU A 202 -12.33 4.25 -11.01
CA LEU A 202 -13.32 4.66 -12.02
C LEU A 202 -14.24 5.80 -11.56
N VAL A 203 -14.84 5.67 -10.37
CA VAL A 203 -15.76 6.66 -9.79
C VAL A 203 -15.09 8.03 -9.56
N GLN A 204 -13.76 8.07 -9.48
CA GLN A 204 -13.01 9.28 -9.18
C GLN A 204 -12.38 9.95 -10.39
N ARG A 205 -12.35 9.31 -11.57
CA ARG A 205 -11.64 9.84 -12.74
C ARG A 205 -12.16 11.21 -13.17
N GLU A 206 -13.48 11.41 -13.07
CA GLU A 206 -14.17 12.66 -13.41
C GLU A 206 -14.17 13.69 -12.26
N LEU A 207 -13.76 13.30 -11.05
CA LEU A 207 -13.78 14.22 -9.91
C LEU A 207 -12.63 15.23 -10.03
N PRO A 208 -12.79 16.48 -9.57
CA PRO A 208 -11.67 17.42 -9.55
C PRO A 208 -10.58 16.99 -8.57
N ILE A 209 -9.33 17.34 -8.89
CA ILE A 209 -8.16 17.18 -7.99
C ILE A 209 -7.59 18.52 -7.53
N ASP A 210 -8.27 19.63 -7.82
CA ASP A 210 -7.78 20.98 -7.54
C ASP A 210 -7.53 21.24 -6.06
N PHE A 211 -8.20 20.50 -5.16
CA PHE A 211 -7.95 20.57 -3.73
C PHE A 211 -6.52 20.12 -3.33
N LEU A 212 -5.83 19.38 -4.21
CA LEU A 212 -4.42 18.99 -4.05
C LEU A 212 -3.44 19.99 -4.67
N HIS A 213 -3.93 21.08 -5.24
CA HIS A 213 -3.05 22.08 -5.83
C HIS A 213 -2.08 22.66 -4.78
N GLY A 214 -0.78 22.58 -5.07
CA GLY A 214 0.26 23.01 -4.13
C GLY A 214 0.55 22.02 -2.99
N ALA A 215 0.01 20.80 -3.03
CA ALA A 215 0.33 19.76 -2.06
C ALA A 215 1.82 19.38 -2.10
N LEU A 216 2.36 19.04 -0.93
CA LEU A 216 3.73 18.59 -0.71
C LEU A 216 3.69 17.13 -0.30
N SER A 217 4.34 16.24 -1.06
CA SER A 217 4.39 14.81 -0.72
C SER A 217 5.83 14.35 -0.52
N PHE A 218 6.05 13.57 0.52
CA PHE A 218 7.29 12.80 0.65
C PHE A 218 7.25 11.66 -0.36
N ALA A 219 8.39 11.34 -0.97
CA ALA A 219 8.51 10.20 -1.87
C ALA A 219 9.61 9.27 -1.39
N ILE A 220 9.41 7.97 -1.57
CA ILE A 220 10.51 7.02 -1.43
C ILE A 220 11.48 7.26 -2.56
N ARG A 221 12.77 7.27 -2.22
CA ARG A 221 13.84 7.28 -3.20
C ARG A 221 13.73 6.05 -4.09
N SER A 222 13.24 6.24 -5.31
CA SER A 222 13.32 5.27 -6.39
C SER A 222 14.43 5.63 -7.37
N LYS A 223 14.77 4.67 -8.22
CA LYS A 223 15.63 4.88 -9.38
C LYS A 223 14.91 4.32 -10.59
N GLU A 224 14.87 5.09 -11.67
CA GLU A 224 14.34 4.59 -12.94
C GLU A 224 15.19 3.41 -13.42
N LEU A 225 14.52 2.30 -13.71
CA LEU A 225 15.19 1.08 -14.16
C LEU A 225 15.15 1.02 -15.68
N THR A 226 16.32 0.81 -16.27
CA THR A 226 16.44 0.59 -17.71
C THR A 226 15.61 -0.64 -18.13
N GLY A 227 14.73 -0.49 -19.11
CA GLY A 227 13.86 -1.57 -19.57
C GLY A 227 12.50 -1.66 -18.87
N PHE A 228 12.24 -0.89 -17.80
CA PHE A 228 10.99 -1.01 -17.05
C PHE A 228 9.78 -0.48 -17.82
N GLN A 229 9.90 0.69 -18.44
CA GLN A 229 8.81 1.23 -19.25
C GLN A 229 8.50 0.33 -20.44
N GLU A 230 9.53 -0.20 -21.11
CA GLU A 230 9.38 -1.13 -22.22
C GLU A 230 8.75 -2.46 -21.77
N PHE A 231 9.06 -2.90 -20.55
CA PHE A 231 8.43 -4.08 -19.95
C PHE A 231 6.94 -3.87 -19.71
N ILE A 232 6.54 -2.70 -19.19
CA ILE A 232 5.13 -2.34 -18.98
C ILE A 232 4.39 -2.21 -20.32
N GLN A 233 4.99 -1.56 -21.33
CA GLN A 233 4.39 -1.38 -22.66
C GLN A 233 4.15 -2.69 -23.41
N LYS A 234 4.96 -3.71 -23.16
CA LYS A 234 4.83 -5.03 -23.81
C LYS A 234 3.75 -5.90 -23.19
N ARG A 235 3.13 -5.49 -22.09
CA ARG A 235 2.04 -6.22 -21.44
C ARG A 235 0.84 -6.30 -22.36
N ASN A 236 0.26 -7.50 -22.48
CA ASN A 236 -0.89 -7.73 -23.34
C ASN A 236 -1.86 -8.73 -22.70
N PRO A 237 -3.12 -8.34 -22.46
CA PRO A 237 -4.11 -9.17 -21.78
C PRO A 237 -4.51 -10.42 -22.58
N ASN A 238 -4.20 -10.49 -23.88
CA ASN A 238 -4.49 -11.64 -24.74
C ASN A 238 -3.35 -12.67 -24.76
N LEU A 239 -2.13 -12.29 -24.35
CA LEU A 239 -0.96 -13.17 -24.36
C LEU A 239 -0.69 -13.77 -22.98
N GLU A 240 -1.13 -13.09 -21.92
CA GLU A 240 -0.85 -13.46 -20.54
C GLU A 240 -2.00 -14.29 -19.95
N ASN A 241 -1.99 -15.59 -20.26
CA ASN A 241 -3.02 -16.53 -19.75
C ASN A 241 -2.86 -16.87 -18.26
N GLU A 242 -1.69 -16.63 -17.66
CA GLU A 242 -1.42 -16.91 -16.24
C GLU A 242 -1.72 -15.72 -15.32
N ASP A 243 -1.73 -14.50 -15.84
CA ASP A 243 -2.06 -13.30 -15.06
C ASP A 243 -3.57 -13.03 -15.17
N GLY A 244 -4.32 -13.39 -14.13
CA GLY A 244 -5.76 -13.08 -14.07
C GLY A 244 -6.05 -11.59 -13.92
N PHE A 245 -5.14 -10.81 -13.34
CA PHE A 245 -5.35 -9.42 -12.98
C PHE A 245 -5.19 -8.47 -14.16
N ILE A 246 -4.34 -8.80 -15.14
CA ILE A 246 -4.11 -7.93 -16.31
C ILE A 246 -5.40 -7.65 -17.09
N ARG A 247 -6.33 -8.62 -17.17
CA ARG A 247 -7.61 -8.44 -17.84
C ARG A 247 -8.52 -7.48 -17.06
N ASP A 248 -8.57 -7.61 -15.74
CA ASP A 248 -9.37 -6.72 -14.91
C ASP A 248 -8.80 -5.30 -14.93
N PHE A 249 -7.47 -5.16 -14.88
CA PHE A 249 -6.79 -3.89 -15.10
C PHE A 249 -7.15 -3.29 -16.47
N TRP A 250 -7.13 -4.06 -17.55
CA TRP A 250 -7.47 -3.55 -18.89
C TRP A 250 -8.90 -3.04 -18.98
N LYS A 251 -9.86 -3.78 -18.40
CA LYS A 251 -11.27 -3.37 -18.35
C LYS A 251 -11.44 -2.05 -17.61
N ASP A 252 -10.79 -1.91 -16.46
CA ASP A 252 -10.85 -0.70 -15.64
C ASP A 252 -10.13 0.46 -16.33
N ALA A 253 -8.88 0.28 -16.75
CA ALA A 253 -8.05 1.33 -17.34
C ALA A 253 -8.62 1.92 -18.63
N PHE A 254 -9.21 1.08 -19.49
CA PHE A 254 -9.72 1.49 -20.81
C PHE A 254 -11.24 1.50 -20.91
N GLU A 255 -11.96 1.26 -19.81
CA GLU A 255 -13.42 1.29 -19.74
C GLU A 255 -14.07 0.42 -20.85
N CYS A 256 -13.57 -0.80 -20.96
CA CYS A 256 -13.95 -1.75 -22.01
C CYS A 256 -14.30 -3.12 -21.42
N SER A 257 -14.91 -3.98 -22.23
CA SER A 257 -15.20 -5.38 -21.86
C SER A 257 -14.64 -6.36 -22.88
N PHE A 258 -14.13 -7.50 -22.42
CA PHE A 258 -13.72 -8.58 -23.32
C PHE A 258 -14.93 -9.34 -23.85
N SER A 259 -14.86 -9.80 -25.09
CA SER A 259 -15.97 -10.48 -25.77
C SER A 259 -16.49 -11.74 -25.05
N SER A 260 -15.64 -12.42 -24.27
CA SER A 260 -16.04 -13.57 -23.45
C SER A 260 -16.99 -13.21 -22.31
N ASP A 261 -17.05 -11.94 -21.92
CA ASP A 261 -17.74 -11.48 -20.71
C ASP A 261 -19.09 -10.81 -21.05
N ILE A 262 -19.35 -10.55 -22.34
CA ILE A 262 -20.58 -9.91 -22.85
C ILE A 262 -21.70 -10.96 -22.91
N ARG A 263 -22.62 -10.93 -21.95
CA ARG A 263 -23.79 -11.83 -21.92
C ARG A 263 -25.05 -11.23 -22.56
N ASP A 264 -25.20 -9.92 -22.47
CA ASP A 264 -26.23 -9.13 -23.16
C ASP A 264 -25.49 -8.09 -23.99
N GLY A 265 -25.84 -7.93 -25.27
CA GLY A 265 -25.13 -7.12 -26.28
C GLY A 265 -25.03 -5.60 -26.05
N ASN A 266 -25.02 -5.16 -24.79
CA ASN A 266 -24.96 -3.77 -24.32
C ASN A 266 -23.58 -3.42 -23.72
N SER A 267 -22.47 -3.85 -24.34
CA SER A 267 -21.16 -3.28 -24.00
C SER A 267 -20.85 -2.11 -24.94
N GLU A 268 -20.69 -0.90 -24.41
CA GLU A 268 -20.36 0.29 -25.21
C GLU A 268 -19.01 0.19 -25.94
N ARG A 269 -18.05 -0.61 -25.43
CA ARG A 269 -16.71 -0.76 -26.03
C ARG A 269 -16.05 -2.11 -25.74
N THR A 270 -15.56 -2.79 -26.77
CA THR A 270 -14.84 -4.07 -26.64
C THR A 270 -13.33 -3.86 -26.43
N CYS A 271 -12.72 -4.55 -25.46
CA CYS A 271 -11.27 -4.58 -25.30
C CYS A 271 -10.63 -5.41 -26.41
N THR A 272 -9.69 -4.81 -27.13
CA THR A 272 -8.97 -5.44 -28.25
C THR A 272 -7.62 -6.02 -27.86
N GLY A 273 -7.04 -5.55 -26.74
CA GLY A 273 -5.66 -5.83 -26.33
C GLY A 273 -4.62 -5.10 -27.20
N LYS A 274 -5.06 -4.11 -28.00
CA LYS A 274 -4.20 -3.20 -28.77
C LYS A 274 -4.17 -1.79 -28.18
N GLU A 275 -4.94 -1.54 -27.13
CA GLU A 275 -4.89 -0.32 -26.35
C GLU A 275 -3.49 -0.14 -25.76
N LYS A 276 -3.03 1.10 -25.66
CA LYS A 276 -1.66 1.39 -25.25
C LYS A 276 -1.67 2.01 -23.86
N VAL A 277 -0.96 1.41 -22.92
CA VAL A 277 -0.86 1.92 -21.54
C VAL A 277 -0.28 3.34 -21.50
N GLU A 278 0.55 3.71 -22.48
CA GLU A 278 1.15 5.04 -22.63
C GLU A 278 0.16 6.18 -22.93
N THR A 279 -1.08 5.85 -23.32
CA THR A 279 -2.12 6.88 -23.52
C THR A 279 -2.91 7.18 -22.25
N LEU A 280 -2.71 6.41 -21.18
CA LEU A 280 -3.39 6.62 -19.91
C LEU A 280 -2.79 7.84 -19.18
N SER A 281 -3.63 8.55 -18.43
CA SER A 281 -3.14 9.59 -17.53
C SER A 281 -2.36 8.96 -16.36
N GLN A 282 -1.42 9.70 -15.77
CA GLN A 282 -0.71 9.27 -14.56
C GLN A 282 -1.65 9.00 -13.38
N SER A 283 -2.78 9.70 -13.33
CA SER A 283 -3.83 9.46 -12.34
C SER A 283 -4.54 8.13 -12.51
N ILE A 284 -4.49 7.50 -13.69
CA ILE A 284 -5.04 6.16 -13.93
C ILE A 284 -3.94 5.11 -13.80
N PHE A 285 -2.78 5.34 -14.41
CA PHE A 285 -1.65 4.44 -14.31
C PHE A 285 -0.32 5.18 -14.54
N GLU A 286 0.54 5.18 -13.52
CA GLU A 286 1.88 5.74 -13.57
C GLU A 286 2.86 4.72 -14.17
N MET A 287 3.36 4.98 -15.38
CA MET A 287 4.32 4.09 -16.04
C MET A 287 5.73 4.15 -15.48
N SER A 288 6.06 5.22 -14.74
CA SER A 288 7.39 5.41 -14.16
C SER A 288 7.61 4.51 -12.93
N MET A 289 8.87 4.33 -12.53
CA MET A 289 9.20 3.53 -11.34
C MET A 289 8.84 4.29 -10.05
N THR A 290 7.62 4.06 -9.57
CA THR A 290 7.14 4.64 -8.30
C THR A 290 7.93 4.13 -7.09
N GLY A 291 7.84 4.83 -5.97
CA GLY A 291 8.42 4.39 -4.70
C GLY A 291 7.93 3.01 -4.24
N HIS A 292 6.64 2.71 -4.45
CA HIS A 292 6.03 1.41 -4.17
C HIS A 292 6.58 0.32 -5.11
N SER A 293 6.58 0.58 -6.42
CA SER A 293 7.13 -0.36 -7.43
C SER A 293 8.60 -0.66 -7.17
N TYR A 294 9.40 0.35 -6.82
CA TYR A 294 10.81 0.19 -6.50
C TYR A 294 11.02 -0.59 -5.19
N SER A 295 10.11 -0.44 -4.23
CA SER A 295 10.13 -1.23 -2.99
C SER A 295 9.83 -2.71 -3.25
N ILE A 296 8.91 -3.02 -4.18
CA ILE A 296 8.67 -4.40 -4.64
C ILE A 296 9.93 -4.96 -5.31
N TYR A 297 10.53 -4.18 -6.22
CA TYR A 297 11.78 -4.56 -6.90
C TYR A 297 12.89 -4.89 -5.88
N ASN A 298 13.11 -4.01 -4.89
CA ASN A 298 14.10 -4.22 -3.84
C ASN A 298 13.78 -5.43 -2.96
N ALA A 299 12.50 -5.69 -2.66
CA ALA A 299 12.09 -6.87 -1.91
C ALA A 299 12.47 -8.17 -2.64
N VAL A 300 12.19 -8.25 -3.95
CA VAL A 300 12.58 -9.40 -4.79
C VAL A 300 14.10 -9.57 -4.81
N TYR A 301 14.84 -8.48 -5.00
CA TYR A 301 16.30 -8.52 -5.00
C TYR A 301 16.87 -8.93 -3.64
N ALA A 302 16.29 -8.49 -2.52
CA ALA A 302 16.70 -8.89 -1.18
C ALA A 302 16.60 -10.41 -1.00
N VAL A 303 15.49 -11.03 -1.45
CA VAL A 303 15.33 -12.50 -1.47
C VAL A 303 16.41 -13.14 -2.33
N ALA A 304 16.58 -12.67 -3.56
CA ALA A 304 17.54 -13.24 -4.51
C ALA A 304 18.99 -13.18 -3.96
N HIS A 305 19.37 -12.06 -3.34
CA HIS A 305 20.67 -11.89 -2.71
C HIS A 305 20.87 -12.83 -1.51
N ALA A 306 19.85 -12.97 -0.65
CA ALA A 306 19.90 -13.90 0.48
C ALA A 306 20.06 -15.35 0.01
N LEU A 307 19.29 -15.77 -1.00
CA LEU A 307 19.40 -17.11 -1.60
C LEU A 307 20.77 -17.34 -2.24
N ARG A 308 21.31 -16.36 -2.97
CA ARG A 308 22.65 -16.43 -3.56
C ARG A 308 23.73 -16.58 -2.50
N GLN A 309 23.62 -15.86 -1.38
CA GLN A 309 24.57 -15.96 -0.28
C GLN A 309 24.49 -17.33 0.42
N LEU A 310 23.29 -17.85 0.64
CA LEU A 310 23.05 -19.20 1.17
C LEU A 310 23.62 -20.28 0.23
N TYR A 311 23.50 -20.09 -1.08
CA TYR A 311 24.08 -21.01 -2.06
C TYR A 311 25.62 -20.93 -2.08
N SER A 312 26.18 -19.74 -1.99
CA SER A 312 27.64 -19.53 -2.02
C SER A 312 28.32 -20.03 -0.73
N SER A 313 27.66 -19.91 0.43
CA SER A 313 28.18 -20.46 1.69
C SER A 313 28.19 -21.99 1.68
N LYS A 314 27.20 -22.64 1.06
CA LYS A 314 27.21 -24.10 0.84
C LYS A 314 28.44 -24.58 0.07
N ILE A 315 28.88 -23.81 -0.92
CA ILE A 315 30.07 -24.15 -1.72
C ILE A 315 31.35 -23.99 -0.88
N LYS A 316 31.46 -22.92 -0.07
CA LYS A 316 32.64 -22.67 0.79
C LYS A 316 32.77 -23.65 1.97
N TYR A 317 31.66 -24.12 2.54
CA TYR A 317 31.66 -25.11 3.65
C TYR A 317 31.57 -26.57 3.18
N GLY A 318 31.77 -26.82 1.89
CA GLY A 318 31.70 -28.11 1.21
C GLY A 318 32.79 -29.13 1.57
N GLN A 319 33.13 -29.28 2.85
CA GLN A 319 33.79 -30.49 3.36
C GLN A 319 33.20 -31.08 4.65
N ARG A 320 32.22 -30.46 5.33
CA ARG A 320 31.66 -31.09 6.55
C ARG A 320 30.31 -30.55 7.01
N VAL A 321 29.29 -30.55 6.16
CA VAL A 321 27.90 -30.44 6.64
C VAL A 321 27.04 -31.47 5.92
N ASP A 322 26.58 -32.46 6.70
CA ASP A 322 25.72 -33.56 6.28
C ASP A 322 24.49 -33.04 5.51
N LYS A 323 24.29 -33.53 4.27
CA LYS A 323 23.17 -33.20 3.40
C LYS A 323 21.80 -33.42 4.10
N ARG A 324 21.73 -34.25 5.16
CA ARG A 324 20.52 -34.46 5.97
C ARG A 324 20.13 -33.25 6.84
N LYS A 325 21.08 -32.43 7.31
CA LYS A 325 20.80 -31.24 8.15
C LYS A 325 20.13 -30.10 7.37
N TRP A 326 20.28 -30.06 6.04
CA TRP A 326 19.67 -29.01 5.21
C TRP A 326 18.27 -29.34 4.70
N LYS A 327 17.88 -30.63 4.63
CA LYS A 327 16.45 -30.97 4.48
C LYS A 327 15.64 -30.34 5.62
N LEU A 328 16.20 -30.26 6.83
CA LEU A 328 15.56 -29.68 8.02
C LEU A 328 15.52 -28.14 8.08
N PHE A 329 16.29 -27.42 7.26
CA PHE A 329 16.27 -25.94 7.25
C PHE A 329 15.29 -25.36 6.21
N PHE A 330 15.00 -26.14 5.15
CA PHE A 330 13.98 -25.82 4.14
C PHE A 330 12.70 -26.65 4.28
N GLN A 331 12.72 -27.76 5.03
CA GLN A 331 11.53 -28.30 5.67
C GLN A 331 11.36 -27.54 6.97
N SER A 332 10.48 -26.56 6.98
CA SER A 332 9.80 -26.14 8.20
C SER A 332 9.17 -27.39 8.84
N GLN A 333 9.90 -28.09 9.71
CA GLN A 333 9.34 -29.13 10.57
C GLN A 333 8.48 -28.45 11.63
N CYS A 334 7.23 -28.22 11.27
CA CYS A 334 6.10 -28.21 12.17
C CYS A 334 5.01 -29.01 11.46
N TYR A 335 4.75 -30.24 11.91
CA TYR A 335 3.62 -31.11 11.59
C TYR A 335 3.07 -31.09 10.15
N GLN A 336 3.90 -30.89 9.12
CA GLN A 336 3.47 -31.29 7.78
C GLN A 336 3.42 -32.81 7.84
N VAL A 337 2.25 -33.39 7.57
CA VAL A 337 2.17 -34.80 7.19
C VAL A 337 2.82 -34.85 5.81
N ILE A 338 4.13 -35.05 5.84
CA ILE A 338 4.97 -35.24 4.67
C ILE A 338 4.73 -36.69 4.24
N CYS A 339 4.07 -36.86 3.10
CA CYS A 339 4.43 -37.94 2.19
C CYS A 339 5.84 -37.59 1.64
#